data_AF-A0A929Z1N4-F1
#
_entry.id   AF-A0A929Z1N4-F1
#
_cell.length_a   1.000
_cell.length_b   1.000
_cell.length_c   1.000
_cell.angle_alpha   90.00
_cell.angle_beta   90.00
_cell.angle_gamma   90.00
#
_symmetry.space_group_name_H-M   'P 1'
#
loop_
_entity.id
_entity.type
_entity.pdbx_description
1 polymer ?
#
loop_
_entity_poly.entity_id
_entity_poly.type
_entity_poly.pdbx_seq_one_letter_code
_entity_poly.pdbx_strand_id
1 'polypeptide(L)'
;MSNRDEFIVPLREADRSDWVRDLVVDDAFFADSEQTEVLGGELQMQVRVHRNAGDTYSVRFRGSGRVHVPCDRCLHPVEVPVEVDETVQVGYDDNDSADVDLIVIPFSQVNFDVAWELMESILLNLPTQRVHRRSECDADMLDRFSAEEDSADDEA
;
A
#
# COMPACT_ATOMS: atom_id res chain seq x y z
N MET A 1 -20.13 1.32 5.02
CA MET A 1 -20.17 2.19 3.84
C MET A 1 -18.82 2.87 3.79
N SER A 2 -17.86 2.35 3.03
CA SER A 2 -16.54 2.96 2.91
C SER A 2 -16.68 4.32 2.25
N ASN A 3 -16.16 5.36 2.90
CA ASN A 3 -16.29 6.74 2.45
C ASN A 3 -15.13 7.07 1.50
N ARG A 4 -15.19 6.54 0.27
CA ARG A 4 -14.13 6.76 -0.75
C ARG A 4 -13.87 8.23 -1.05
N ASP A 5 -14.80 9.13 -0.75
CA ASP A 5 -14.65 10.57 -0.99
C ASP A 5 -13.47 11.20 -0.20
N GLU A 6 -13.04 10.58 0.90
CA GLU A 6 -11.89 11.09 1.68
C GLU A 6 -10.55 10.93 0.96
N PHE A 7 -10.44 9.96 0.05
CA PHE A 7 -9.27 9.67 -0.79
C PHE A 7 -9.28 10.44 -2.11
N ILE A 8 -10.29 11.30 -2.34
CA ILE A 8 -10.34 12.14 -3.52
C ILE A 8 -9.57 13.44 -3.27
N VAL A 9 -8.58 13.69 -4.10
CA VAL A 9 -7.68 14.84 -4.01
C VAL A 9 -7.88 15.80 -5.18
N PRO A 10 -8.15 17.10 -4.91
CA PRO A 10 -8.33 18.10 -5.96
C PRO A 10 -6.97 18.63 -6.44
N LEU A 11 -6.47 18.11 -7.56
CA LEU A 11 -5.14 18.48 -8.09
C LEU A 11 -5.04 19.97 -8.40
N ARG A 12 -6.08 20.54 -9.03
CA ARG A 12 -6.12 21.96 -9.42
C ARG A 12 -6.26 22.93 -8.25
N GLU A 13 -6.60 22.46 -7.05
CA GLU A 13 -6.58 23.33 -5.87
C GLU A 13 -5.15 23.58 -5.36
N ALA A 14 -4.22 22.67 -5.67
CA ALA A 14 -2.79 22.81 -5.35
C ALA A 14 -2.05 23.84 -6.25
N ASP A 15 -2.75 24.51 -7.16
CA ASP A 15 -2.20 25.50 -8.10
C ASP A 15 -1.53 26.71 -7.43
N ARG A 16 -1.96 27.07 -6.21
CA ARG A 16 -1.55 28.31 -5.52
C ARG A 16 -0.65 28.06 -4.31
N SER A 17 -0.75 26.88 -3.73
CA SER A 17 -0.03 26.41 -2.56
C SER A 17 -0.25 24.92 -2.42
N ASP A 18 0.69 24.23 -1.77
CA ASP A 18 0.55 22.80 -1.49
C ASP A 18 -0.76 22.48 -0.78
N TRP A 19 -1.46 21.48 -1.31
CA TRP A 19 -2.64 20.92 -0.67
C TRP A 19 -2.20 19.78 0.24
N VAL A 20 -2.67 19.76 1.49
CA VAL A 20 -2.30 18.75 2.47
C VAL A 20 -3.56 18.24 3.16
N ARG A 21 -3.65 16.93 3.35
CA ARG A 21 -4.71 16.27 4.12
C ARG A 21 -4.13 15.12 4.92
N ASP A 22 -4.54 15.03 6.18
CA ASP A 22 -4.34 13.86 7.00
C ASP A 22 -5.58 12.95 6.89
N LEU A 23 -5.37 11.64 6.75
CA LEU A 23 -6.41 10.63 6.60
C LEU A 23 -6.02 9.35 7.36
N VAL A 24 -7.03 8.52 7.65
CA VAL A 24 -6.84 7.24 8.33
C VAL A 24 -7.15 6.13 7.36
N VAL A 25 -6.19 5.23 7.17
CA VAL A 25 -6.39 4.00 6.41
C VAL A 25 -6.75 2.91 7.40
N ASP A 26 -7.97 2.40 7.35
CA ASP A 26 -8.48 1.41 8.30
C ASP A 26 -8.93 0.11 7.61
N ASP A 27 -9.48 -0.83 8.39
CA ASP A 27 -10.04 -2.09 7.89
C ASP A 27 -11.08 -1.89 6.78
N ALA A 28 -11.84 -0.78 6.80
CA ALA A 28 -12.86 -0.52 5.79
C ALA A 28 -12.26 -0.11 4.44
N PHE A 29 -11.08 0.53 4.44
CA PHE A 29 -10.28 0.76 3.23
C PHE A 29 -9.75 -0.55 2.66
N PHE A 30 -9.12 -1.40 3.48
CA PHE A 30 -8.55 -2.67 3.02
C PHE A 30 -9.62 -3.63 2.47
N ALA A 31 -10.77 -3.71 3.15
CA ALA A 31 -11.89 -4.56 2.75
C ALA A 31 -12.56 -4.13 1.44
N ASP A 32 -12.39 -2.87 1.04
CA ASP A 32 -12.93 -2.31 -0.21
C ASP A 32 -11.96 -2.45 -1.39
N SER A 33 -10.72 -2.85 -1.11
CA SER A 33 -9.71 -3.15 -2.13
C SER A 33 -9.84 -4.59 -2.66
N GLU A 34 -9.36 -4.83 -3.88
CA GLU A 34 -9.27 -6.18 -4.46
C GLU A 34 -8.03 -6.95 -3.99
N GLN A 35 -7.19 -6.34 -3.14
CA GLN A 35 -5.94 -6.90 -2.64
C GLN A 35 -6.19 -7.78 -1.42
N THR A 36 -5.59 -8.98 -1.41
CA THR A 36 -5.75 -9.96 -0.31
C THR A 36 -4.53 -10.07 0.58
N GLU A 37 -3.44 -9.37 0.23
CA GLU A 37 -2.16 -9.45 0.93
C GLU A 37 -2.18 -8.77 2.30
N VAL A 38 -3.00 -7.72 2.44
CA VAL A 38 -3.31 -7.06 3.71
C VAL A 38 -4.71 -7.45 4.15
N LEU A 39 -4.81 -8.03 5.35
CA LEU A 39 -6.05 -8.53 5.95
C LEU A 39 -6.84 -7.43 6.69
N GLY A 40 -6.16 -6.34 7.05
CA GLY A 40 -6.67 -5.23 7.84
C GLY A 40 -5.54 -4.45 8.49
N GLY A 41 -5.86 -3.41 9.25
CA GLY A 41 -4.89 -2.57 9.93
C GLY A 41 -5.35 -1.14 10.11
N GLU A 42 -4.47 -0.34 10.70
CA GLU A 42 -4.64 1.10 10.81
C GLU A 42 -3.33 1.82 10.49
N LEU A 43 -3.38 2.79 9.57
CA LEU A 43 -2.29 3.73 9.31
C LEU A 43 -2.78 5.16 9.37
N GLN A 44 -1.98 6.02 10.00
CA GLN A 44 -2.16 7.47 9.98
C GLN A 44 -1.33 8.02 8.82
N MET A 45 -2.00 8.55 7.80
CA MET A 45 -1.37 8.97 6.55
C MET A 45 -1.59 10.46 6.30
N GLN A 46 -0.57 11.11 5.76
CA GLN A 46 -0.63 12.47 5.22
C GLN A 46 -0.43 12.38 3.71
N VAL A 47 -1.35 13.00 2.98
CA VAL A 47 -1.27 13.20 1.53
C VAL A 47 -0.95 14.66 1.28
N ARG A 48 0.12 14.91 0.53
CA ARG A 48 0.51 16.25 0.10
C ARG A 48 0.59 16.32 -1.41
N VAL A 49 -0.10 17.28 -2.00
CA VAL A 49 -0.03 17.57 -3.43
C VAL A 49 0.71 18.87 -3.64
N HIS A 50 1.75 18.80 -4.45
CA HIS A 50 2.54 19.94 -4.89
C HIS A 50 2.46 20.04 -6.41
N ARG A 51 2.10 21.22 -6.93
CA ARG A 51 2.12 21.44 -8.38
C ARG A 51 3.55 21.71 -8.85
N ASN A 52 4.01 20.93 -9.82
CA ASN A 52 5.26 21.11 -10.53
C ASN A 52 5.06 21.99 -11.79
N ALA A 53 6.11 22.17 -12.59
CA ALA A 53 5.99 22.81 -13.90
C ALA A 53 5.20 21.91 -14.88
N GLY A 54 4.58 22.52 -15.90
CA GLY A 54 4.00 21.78 -17.03
C GLY A 54 2.72 20.99 -16.71
N ASP A 55 1.92 21.44 -15.74
CA ASP A 55 0.69 20.75 -15.32
C ASP A 55 0.91 19.32 -14.78
N THR A 56 2.10 19.08 -14.23
CA THR A 56 2.43 17.90 -13.44
C THR A 56 2.32 18.19 -11.94
N TYR A 57 2.03 17.18 -11.14
CA TYR A 57 1.83 17.24 -9.71
C TYR A 57 2.64 16.13 -9.03
N SER A 58 3.26 16.45 -7.91
CA SER A 58 3.85 15.46 -7.01
C SER A 58 2.86 15.18 -5.88
N VAL A 59 2.41 13.93 -5.77
CA VAL A 59 1.56 13.45 -4.68
C VAL A 59 2.44 12.65 -3.73
N ARG A 60 2.72 13.19 -2.55
CA ARG A 60 3.52 12.53 -1.52
C ARG A 60 2.63 11.89 -0.47
N PHE A 61 2.85 10.61 -0.24
CA PHE A 61 2.25 9.83 0.83
C PHE A 61 3.25 9.68 1.96
N ARG A 62 2.89 10.11 3.17
CA ARG A 62 3.74 9.94 4.33
C ARG A 62 2.93 9.49 5.53
N GLY A 63 3.31 8.40 6.16
CA GLY A 63 2.59 7.91 7.32
C GLY A 63 3.19 6.66 7.93
N SER A 64 2.60 6.22 9.02
CA SER A 64 3.00 4.98 9.67
C SER A 64 1.84 4.36 10.40
N GLY A 65 1.93 3.05 10.60
CA GLY A 65 0.90 2.29 11.28
C GLY A 65 1.24 0.82 11.37
N ARG A 66 0.20 0.02 11.55
CA ARG A 66 0.29 -1.43 11.70
C ARG A 66 -0.75 -2.09 10.83
N VAL A 67 -0.34 -3.16 10.15
CA VAL A 67 -1.21 -3.96 9.30
C VAL A 67 -1.12 -5.43 9.68
N HIS A 68 -2.22 -6.14 9.44
CA HIS A 68 -2.31 -7.58 9.56
C HIS A 68 -2.07 -8.21 8.20
N VAL A 69 -1.10 -9.10 8.12
CA VAL A 69 -0.73 -9.83 6.91
C VAL A 69 -0.64 -11.32 7.23
N PRO A 70 -0.81 -12.23 6.27
CA PRO A 70 -0.55 -13.65 6.50
C PRO A 70 0.94 -13.85 6.83
N CYS A 71 1.23 -14.62 7.87
CA CYS A 71 2.59 -14.94 8.24
C CYS A 71 3.25 -15.85 7.20
N ASP A 72 4.45 -15.51 6.75
CA ASP A 72 5.20 -16.29 5.74
C ASP A 72 5.54 -17.73 6.20
N ARG A 73 5.48 -18.01 7.51
CA ARG A 73 5.81 -19.32 8.09
C ARG A 73 4.58 -20.17 8.42
N CYS A 74 3.57 -19.61 9.08
CA CYS A 74 2.43 -20.37 9.57
C CYS A 74 1.08 -19.93 8.97
N LEU A 75 1.10 -18.98 8.03
CA LEU A 75 -0.07 -18.41 7.33
C LEU A 75 -1.12 -17.75 8.24
N HIS A 76 -0.91 -17.73 9.55
CA HIS A 76 -1.78 -17.03 10.49
C HIS A 76 -1.54 -15.51 10.42
N PRO A 77 -2.56 -14.68 10.72
CA PRO A 77 -2.40 -13.24 10.72
C PRO A 77 -1.33 -12.78 11.71
N VAL A 78 -0.33 -12.05 11.21
CA VAL A 78 0.70 -11.36 12.01
C VAL A 78 0.56 -9.86 11.82
N GLU A 79 0.67 -9.12 12.93
CA GLU A 79 0.73 -7.66 12.89
C GLU A 79 2.16 -7.21 12.61
N VAL A 80 2.35 -6.38 11.59
CA VAL A 80 3.63 -5.82 11.20
C VAL A 80 3.56 -4.30 11.11
N PRO A 81 4.63 -3.58 11.51
CA PRO A 81 4.69 -2.13 11.32
C PRO A 81 4.92 -1.81 9.84
N VAL A 82 4.30 -0.73 9.38
CA VAL A 82 4.52 -0.17 8.04
C VAL A 82 4.79 1.32 8.18
N GLU A 83 5.81 1.80 7.48
CA GLU A 83 6.12 3.22 7.33
C GLU A 83 6.16 3.51 5.83
N VAL A 84 5.40 4.51 5.41
CA VAL A 84 5.32 4.94 4.02
C VAL A 84 5.91 6.34 3.92
N ASP A 85 6.84 6.53 2.99
CA ASP A 85 7.30 7.85 2.55
C ASP A 85 7.62 7.79 1.06
N GLU A 86 6.57 7.90 0.24
CA GLU A 86 6.64 7.75 -1.21
C GLU A 86 6.07 8.97 -1.92
N THR A 87 6.51 9.20 -3.16
CA THR A 87 6.02 10.29 -4.00
C THR A 87 5.71 9.78 -5.40
N VAL A 88 4.50 10.01 -5.84
CA VAL A 88 3.99 9.65 -7.16
C VAL A 88 3.85 10.90 -8.01
N GLN A 89 4.22 10.82 -9.30
CA GLN A 89 4.05 11.92 -10.26
C GLN A 89 2.73 11.72 -11.01
N VAL A 90 1.91 12.77 -11.06
CA VAL A 90 0.64 12.78 -11.81
C VAL A 90 0.67 13.92 -12.80
N GLY A 91 0.41 13.66 -14.08
CA GLY A 91 0.41 14.66 -15.14
C GLY A 91 -0.82 14.58 -16.02
N TYR A 92 -1.11 15.67 -16.71
CA TYR A 92 -2.12 15.68 -17.76
C TYR A 92 -1.45 15.47 -19.13
N ASP A 93 -1.91 14.48 -19.89
CA ASP A 93 -1.46 14.28 -21.27
C ASP A 93 -2.64 13.80 -22.16
N ASP A 94 -2.54 14.08 -23.46
CA ASP A 94 -3.48 13.64 -24.49
C ASP A 94 -2.95 12.41 -25.27
N ASN A 95 -1.71 11.98 -25.00
CA ASN A 95 -0.98 10.94 -25.71
C ASN A 95 -0.17 10.10 -24.71
N ASP A 96 -0.10 8.77 -24.90
CA ASP A 96 0.69 7.85 -24.06
C ASP A 96 2.12 8.37 -23.84
N SER A 97 2.39 8.94 -22.66
CA SER A 97 3.71 9.42 -22.28
C SER A 97 4.66 8.24 -22.13
N ALA A 98 5.90 8.38 -22.60
CA ALA A 98 6.92 7.33 -22.50
C ALA A 98 7.55 7.20 -21.10
N ASP A 99 7.22 8.08 -20.16
CA ASP A 99 7.68 8.03 -18.78
C ASP A 99 6.84 7.02 -17.98
N VAL A 100 7.50 5.94 -17.55
CA VAL A 100 6.88 4.83 -16.82
C VAL A 100 6.47 5.25 -15.40
N ASP A 101 7.14 6.26 -14.85
CA ASP A 101 6.92 6.76 -13.48
C ASP A 101 5.90 7.91 -13.40
N LEU A 102 5.22 8.24 -14.51
CA LEU A 102 4.21 9.31 -14.57
C LEU A 102 2.81 8.75 -14.78
N ILE A 103 1.92 9.04 -13.84
CA ILE A 103 0.49 8.72 -13.99
C ILE A 103 -0.17 9.78 -14.86
N VAL A 104 -0.64 9.37 -16.03
CA VAL A 104 -1.34 10.25 -16.96
C VAL A 104 -2.84 10.21 -16.71
N ILE A 105 -3.43 11.38 -16.50
CA ILE A 105 -4.87 11.56 -16.38
C ILE A 105 -5.41 12.52 -17.45
N PRO A 106 -6.67 12.37 -17.90
CA PRO A 106 -7.24 13.26 -18.90
C PRO A 106 -7.41 14.68 -18.37
N PHE A 107 -7.24 15.71 -19.22
CA PHE A 107 -7.39 17.11 -18.83
C PHE A 107 -8.76 17.48 -18.24
N SER A 108 -9.81 16.69 -18.52
CA SER A 108 -11.15 16.86 -17.96
C SER A 108 -11.25 16.45 -16.49
N GLN A 109 -10.28 15.68 -15.98
CA GLN A 109 -10.27 15.18 -14.61
C GLN A 109 -9.72 16.25 -13.65
N VAL A 110 -10.58 16.72 -12.75
CA VAL A 110 -10.22 17.73 -11.74
C VAL A 110 -9.80 17.07 -10.41
N ASN A 111 -10.38 15.91 -10.14
CA ASN A 111 -10.24 15.16 -8.91
C ASN A 111 -9.51 13.85 -9.20
N PHE A 112 -8.47 13.55 -8.42
CA PHE A 112 -7.70 12.33 -8.52
C PHE A 112 -7.99 11.44 -7.31
N ASP A 113 -8.39 10.19 -7.55
CA ASP A 113 -8.59 9.20 -6.51
C ASP A 113 -7.23 8.57 -6.17
N VAL A 114 -6.70 8.84 -4.98
CA VAL A 114 -5.41 8.32 -4.55
C VAL A 114 -5.51 6.96 -3.86
N ALA A 115 -6.70 6.37 -3.74
CA ALA A 115 -6.88 5.12 -2.99
C ALA A 115 -6.03 3.98 -3.55
N TRP A 116 -5.95 3.86 -4.88
CA TRP A 116 -5.13 2.84 -5.53
C TRP A 116 -3.64 3.04 -5.23
N GLU A 117 -3.11 4.24 -5.51
CA GLU A 117 -1.71 4.60 -5.27
C GLU A 117 -1.31 4.41 -3.81
N LEU A 118 -2.20 4.78 -2.88
CA LEU A 118 -1.98 4.62 -1.46
C LEU A 118 -1.88 3.14 -1.07
N MET A 119 -2.74 2.29 -1.63
CA MET A 119 -2.68 0.85 -1.41
C MET A 119 -1.37 0.25 -1.95
N GLU A 120 -0.98 0.65 -3.16
CA GLU A 120 0.28 0.21 -3.77
C GLU A 120 1.49 0.61 -2.92
N SER A 121 1.56 1.87 -2.47
CA SER A 121 2.60 2.34 -1.55
C SER A 121 2.64 1.55 -0.24
N ILE A 122 1.48 1.17 0.32
CA ILE A 122 1.44 0.33 1.53
C ILE A 122 2.06 -1.04 1.26
N LEU A 123 1.68 -1.69 0.15
CA LEU A 123 2.20 -3.01 -0.23
C LEU A 123 3.71 -3.00 -0.47
N LEU A 124 4.22 -1.96 -1.16
CA LEU A 124 5.65 -1.80 -1.44
C LEU A 124 6.48 -1.57 -0.18
N ASN A 125 5.89 -0.99 0.87
CA ASN A 125 6.56 -0.74 2.15
C ASN A 125 6.31 -1.84 3.20
N LEU A 126 5.68 -2.95 2.82
CA LEU A 126 5.58 -4.11 3.71
C LEU A 126 6.99 -4.65 4.02
N PRO A 127 7.26 -5.05 5.28
CA PRO A 127 8.52 -5.68 5.63
C PRO A 127 8.80 -6.91 4.77
N THR A 128 10.08 -7.10 4.40
CA THR A 128 10.52 -8.25 3.60
C THR A 128 10.27 -9.60 4.28
N GLN A 129 10.18 -9.62 5.62
CA GLN A 129 9.84 -10.81 6.40
C GLN A 129 8.63 -10.51 7.29
N ARG A 130 7.56 -11.25 7.08
CA ARG A 130 6.27 -11.12 7.78
C ARG A 130 6.10 -12.34 8.66
N VAL A 131 6.84 -12.38 9.76
CA VAL A 131 6.87 -13.54 10.67
C VAL A 131 6.56 -13.14 12.10
N HIS A 132 5.83 -13.99 12.80
CA HIS A 132 5.74 -13.85 14.26
C HIS A 132 7.13 -14.03 14.88
N ARG A 133 7.29 -13.63 16.15
CA ARG A 133 8.49 -14.00 16.90
C ARG A 133 8.54 -15.52 16.98
N ARG A 134 9.75 -16.10 16.98
CA ARG A 134 9.97 -17.55 16.75
C ARG A 134 9.10 -18.50 17.60
N SER A 135 8.70 -18.08 18.79
CA SER A 135 7.87 -18.83 19.75
C SER A 135 6.35 -18.73 19.53
N GLU A 136 5.89 -17.84 18.65
CA GLU A 136 4.46 -17.53 18.46
C GLU A 136 3.89 -18.08 17.15
N CYS A 137 4.76 -18.49 16.21
CA CYS A 137 4.32 -19.22 15.02
C CYS A 137 3.91 -20.65 15.40
N ASP A 138 2.72 -21.05 14.93
CA ASP A 138 2.10 -22.34 15.20
C ASP A 138 3.07 -23.53 14.98
N ALA A 139 3.25 -24.32 16.03
CA ALA A 139 4.19 -25.45 16.02
C ALA A 139 3.65 -26.62 15.18
N ASP A 140 2.32 -26.78 15.11
CA ASP A 140 1.66 -27.88 14.38
C ASP A 140 1.87 -27.78 12.86
N MET A 141 2.04 -26.57 12.31
CA MET A 141 2.37 -26.37 10.90
C MET A 141 3.84 -26.65 10.60
N LEU A 142 4.75 -26.36 11.53
CA LEU A 142 6.17 -26.67 11.36
C LEU A 142 6.45 -28.17 11.35
N ASP A 143 5.73 -28.93 12.17
CA ASP A 143 5.96 -30.38 12.33
C ASP A 143 5.60 -31.17 11.05
N ARG A 144 4.68 -30.64 10.23
CA ARG A 144 4.33 -31.23 8.93
C ARG A 144 5.39 -31.06 7.86
N PHE A 145 6.18 -29.98 7.89
CA PHE A 145 7.27 -29.78 6.94
C PHE A 145 8.51 -30.60 7.31
N SER A 146 8.79 -30.82 8.60
CA SER A 146 9.90 -31.67 9.04
C SER A 146 9.70 -33.16 8.74
N ALA A 147 8.45 -33.62 8.63
CA ALA A 147 8.15 -35.03 8.36
C ALA A 147 8.48 -35.47 6.92
N GLU A 148 8.61 -34.53 5.97
CA GLU A 148 8.93 -34.88 4.57
C GLU A 148 10.44 -34.98 4.30
N GLU A 149 11.28 -34.30 5.09
CA GLU A 149 12.75 -34.33 4.94
C GLU A 149 13.37 -35.66 5.38
N ASP A 150 12.71 -36.43 6.26
CA ASP A 150 13.18 -37.74 6.73
C ASP A 150 12.83 -38.91 5.77
N SER A 151 12.14 -38.65 4.66
CA SER A 151 11.68 -39.70 3.73
C SER A 151 12.53 -39.89 2.46
N ALA A 152 13.62 -39.12 2.31
CA ALA A 152 14.46 -39.12 1.11
C ALA A 152 15.85 -39.79 1.26
N ASP A 153 16.11 -40.47 2.38
CA ASP A 153 17.44 -41.04 2.71
C ASP A 153 17.43 -42.56 2.97
N ASP A 154 16.57 -43.33 2.28
CA ASP A 154 16.59 -44.81 2.39
C ASP A 154 16.34 -45.55 1.05
N GLU A 155 17.08 -45.19 0.00
CA GLU A 155 17.30 -46.07 -1.16
C GLU A 155 18.80 -46.13 -1.53
N ALA A 156 19.53 -47.05 -0.87
CA ALA A 156 20.89 -47.47 -1.24
C ALA A 156 20.97 -49.00 -1.38
#